data_AF-A0A2V9QDG2-F1
#
_entry.id   AF-A0A2V9QDG2-F1
#
_cell.length_a   1.000
_cell.length_b   1.000
_cell.length_c   1.000
_cell.angle_alpha   90.00
_cell.angle_beta   90.00
_cell.angle_gamma   90.00
#
_symmetry.space_group_name_H-M   'P 1'
#
loop_
_entity.id
_entity.type
_entity.pdbx_description
1 polymer ?
#
loop_
_entity_poly.entity_id
_entity_poly.type
_entity_poly.pdbx_seq_one_letter_code
_entity_poly.pdbx_strand_id
1 'polypeptide(L)'
;MNAARICAVVYLCVCALPMFAGVTVSSPGTGISMKSPVHFVASGSSPACSKGVAAIGIYTVPYKLAYVVKGSKLDTKLTMKPGHYNVVVQHWDKCGWTSKQAITIHVASTTAIPRSKHVWIITEENHSYEKVIGSSSMPYYNSLASKYGLATQYYADRHSSLPALMRLVAGKDVTTNNSTTSCFNVDNVVRHLLLNGLTWKSYQEDLPYAGFTGRSWANYVRRHNPLIDFTDVCAAGQKLNSVPYAHLATDMANNSTPNYIYITPNLQHDGHDGTRSQADAWLAKQVPKILAQPEFQSGGDGLLFIAWDEGTLHTDDRCSSSVSTGCGGRVATLVIGPNVKRNFKSQTLYHHENLLRTVCDTLGFSSCPGAAATAKPMLDFF
;
A
#
# COMPACT_ATOMS: atom_id res chain seq x y z
N MET A 1 21.28 -91.37 -27.10
CA MET A 1 20.53 -90.13 -26.87
C MET A 1 21.39 -88.97 -27.38
N ASN A 2 21.14 -88.48 -28.60
CA ASN A 2 21.81 -87.30 -29.16
C ASN A 2 20.78 -86.17 -29.23
N ALA A 3 20.98 -85.12 -28.44
CA ALA A 3 20.13 -83.93 -28.44
C ALA A 3 20.77 -82.85 -29.34
N ALA A 4 20.13 -82.57 -30.47
CA ALA A 4 20.47 -81.44 -31.33
C ALA A 4 19.86 -80.16 -30.73
N ARG A 5 20.68 -79.12 -30.53
CA ARG A 5 20.22 -77.77 -30.15
C ARG A 5 19.99 -76.95 -31.42
N ILE A 6 18.73 -76.56 -31.66
CA ILE A 6 18.35 -75.58 -32.68
C ILE A 6 18.34 -74.21 -32.02
N CYS A 7 19.13 -73.27 -32.55
CA CYS A 7 19.15 -71.86 -32.13
C CYS A 7 18.21 -71.08 -33.05
N ALA A 8 17.11 -70.56 -32.52
CA ALA A 8 16.20 -69.65 -33.23
C ALA A 8 16.59 -68.20 -32.92
N VAL A 9 17.02 -67.46 -33.94
CA VAL A 9 17.29 -66.01 -33.85
C VAL A 9 15.97 -65.27 -34.08
N VAL A 10 15.48 -64.59 -33.05
CA VAL A 10 14.29 -63.73 -33.13
C VAL A 10 14.74 -62.32 -33.51
N TYR A 11 14.36 -61.85 -34.70
CA TYR A 11 14.53 -60.45 -35.10
C TYR A 11 13.43 -59.60 -34.47
N LEU A 12 13.78 -58.78 -33.48
CA LEU A 12 12.90 -57.75 -32.93
C LEU A 12 12.90 -56.55 -33.89
N CYS A 13 11.80 -56.35 -34.61
CA CYS A 13 11.59 -55.15 -35.42
C CYS A 13 11.13 -54.01 -34.50
N VAL A 14 12.03 -53.07 -34.18
CA VAL A 14 11.71 -51.88 -33.39
C VAL A 14 11.12 -50.83 -34.33
N CYS A 15 9.81 -50.62 -34.27
CA CYS A 15 9.15 -49.48 -34.92
C CYS A 15 9.63 -48.18 -34.25
N ALA A 16 10.53 -47.44 -34.92
CA ALA A 16 10.87 -46.08 -34.53
C ALA A 16 9.65 -45.18 -34.75
N LEU A 17 9.04 -44.70 -33.67
CA LEU A 17 8.02 -43.66 -33.76
C LEU A 17 8.66 -42.39 -34.37
N PRO A 18 8.01 -41.73 -35.35
CA PRO A 18 8.52 -40.47 -35.88
C PRO A 18 8.57 -39.42 -34.76
N MET A 19 9.77 -38.92 -34.47
CA MET A 19 9.99 -37.92 -33.44
C MET A 19 9.60 -36.54 -34.00
N PHE A 20 8.36 -36.13 -33.75
CA PHE A 20 7.81 -34.88 -34.27
C PHE A 20 8.47 -33.65 -33.64
N ALA A 21 8.49 -32.55 -34.40
CA ALA A 21 8.88 -31.25 -33.88
C ALA A 21 7.89 -30.76 -32.81
N GLY A 22 8.40 -30.22 -31.72
CA GLY A 22 7.59 -29.83 -30.57
C GLY A 22 8.14 -28.60 -29.87
N VAL A 23 7.25 -27.79 -29.31
CA VAL A 23 7.58 -26.78 -28.30
C VAL A 23 6.88 -27.15 -27.01
N THR A 24 7.62 -27.03 -25.91
CA THR A 24 7.13 -27.26 -24.56
C THR A 24 7.33 -25.99 -23.76
N VAL A 25 6.25 -25.45 -23.22
CA VAL A 25 6.23 -24.33 -22.30
C VAL A 25 6.17 -24.88 -20.88
N SER A 26 7.24 -24.69 -20.11
CA SER A 26 7.33 -25.11 -18.71
C SER A 26 6.87 -24.03 -17.74
N SER A 27 6.88 -22.76 -18.16
CA SER A 27 6.26 -21.65 -17.44
C SER A 27 5.78 -20.58 -18.43
N PRO A 28 4.63 -19.93 -18.19
CA PRO A 28 3.65 -20.25 -17.18
C PRO A 28 2.82 -21.50 -17.56
N GLY A 29 2.20 -22.16 -16.59
CA GLY A 29 1.18 -23.18 -16.84
C GLY A 29 -0.09 -22.60 -17.49
N THR A 30 -0.96 -23.47 -17.97
CA THR A 30 -2.28 -23.09 -18.54
C THR A 30 -3.31 -22.88 -17.43
N GLY A 31 -4.13 -21.83 -17.55
CA GLY A 31 -5.25 -21.53 -16.64
C GLY A 31 -4.87 -20.82 -15.34
N ILE A 32 -3.60 -20.48 -15.14
CA ILE A 32 -3.13 -19.82 -13.91
C ILE A 32 -3.26 -18.29 -13.97
N SER A 33 -3.59 -17.71 -12.81
CA SER A 33 -3.56 -16.27 -12.57
C SER A 33 -2.19 -15.83 -12.03
N MET A 34 -1.65 -14.72 -12.53
CA MET A 34 -0.33 -14.23 -12.16
C MET A 34 -0.15 -12.73 -12.35
N LYS A 35 0.93 -12.17 -11.79
CA LYS A 35 1.28 -10.75 -11.89
C LYS A 35 2.23 -10.50 -13.06
N SER A 36 2.22 -9.28 -13.57
CA SER A 36 3.22 -8.81 -14.52
C SER A 36 4.51 -8.38 -13.79
N PRO A 37 5.71 -8.59 -14.35
CA PRO A 37 6.01 -9.25 -15.63
C PRO A 37 5.89 -10.78 -15.55
N VAL A 38 5.38 -11.40 -16.63
CA VAL A 38 5.14 -12.85 -16.73
C VAL A 38 6.42 -13.57 -17.15
N HIS A 39 6.82 -14.60 -16.39
CA HIS A 39 8.02 -15.40 -16.68
C HIS A 39 7.69 -16.56 -17.63
N PHE A 40 8.20 -16.46 -18.85
CA PHE A 40 8.09 -17.48 -19.88
C PHE A 40 9.36 -18.32 -19.94
N VAL A 41 9.19 -19.63 -19.84
CA VAL A 41 10.25 -20.63 -20.06
C VAL A 41 9.72 -21.67 -21.05
N ALA A 42 10.43 -21.86 -22.15
CA ALA A 42 10.07 -22.83 -23.17
C ALA A 42 11.28 -23.46 -23.86
N SER A 43 11.11 -24.69 -24.34
CA SER A 43 12.11 -25.41 -25.13
C SER A 43 11.51 -25.95 -26.41
N GLY A 44 12.27 -25.88 -27.50
CA GLY A 44 11.91 -26.40 -28.81
C GLY A 44 12.76 -27.61 -29.20
N SER A 45 12.15 -28.56 -29.89
CA SER A 45 12.76 -29.77 -30.43
C SER A 45 12.34 -29.91 -31.90
N SER A 46 13.29 -30.21 -32.79
CA SER A 46 12.98 -30.59 -34.19
C SER A 46 13.92 -31.72 -34.64
N PRO A 47 13.64 -32.97 -34.25
CA PRO A 47 14.52 -34.11 -34.52
C PRO A 47 14.64 -34.44 -36.02
N ALA A 48 13.58 -34.13 -36.79
CA ALA A 48 13.58 -34.29 -38.25
C ALA A 48 14.41 -33.22 -38.99
N CYS A 49 14.80 -32.13 -38.32
CA CYS A 49 15.64 -31.09 -38.90
C CYS A 49 17.07 -31.21 -38.37
N SER A 50 17.98 -31.72 -39.20
CA SER A 50 19.41 -31.87 -38.87
C SER A 50 20.11 -30.55 -38.52
N LYS A 51 19.54 -29.40 -38.94
CA LYS A 51 20.05 -28.06 -38.66
C LYS A 51 19.52 -27.46 -37.33
N GLY A 52 18.58 -28.16 -36.68
CA GLY A 52 17.99 -27.80 -35.39
C GLY A 52 17.00 -26.63 -35.42
N VAL A 53 16.54 -26.24 -34.23
CA VAL A 53 15.62 -25.11 -34.02
C VAL A 53 16.36 -23.79 -34.29
N ALA A 54 15.73 -22.92 -35.08
CA ALA A 54 16.25 -21.59 -35.44
C ALA A 54 15.90 -20.55 -34.37
N ALA A 55 14.65 -20.53 -33.88
CA ALA A 55 14.16 -19.55 -32.92
C ALA A 55 12.90 -20.03 -32.18
N ILE A 56 12.61 -19.40 -31.04
CA ILE A 56 11.35 -19.52 -30.30
C ILE A 56 10.80 -18.12 -30.05
N GLY A 57 9.49 -17.96 -30.22
CA GLY A 57 8.78 -16.69 -30.08
C GLY A 57 7.48 -16.80 -29.29
N ILE A 58 7.06 -15.67 -28.72
CA ILE A 58 5.84 -15.51 -27.91
C ILE A 58 4.89 -14.57 -28.64
N TYR A 59 3.65 -15.01 -28.82
CA TYR A 59 2.54 -14.22 -29.33
C TYR A 59 1.53 -14.00 -28.21
N THR A 60 1.32 -12.75 -27.81
CA THR A 60 0.33 -12.39 -26.77
C THR A 60 -1.02 -11.96 -27.36
N VAL A 61 -1.06 -11.63 -28.64
CA VAL A 61 -2.28 -11.42 -29.43
C VAL A 61 -2.10 -12.09 -30.81
N PRO A 62 -3.20 -12.42 -31.53
CA PRO A 62 -3.10 -13.08 -32.83
C PRO A 62 -2.16 -12.35 -33.79
N TYR A 63 -1.25 -13.10 -34.39
CA TYR A 63 -0.32 -12.66 -35.46
C TYR A 63 0.71 -11.58 -35.08
N LYS A 64 0.75 -11.10 -33.83
CA LYS A 64 1.76 -10.13 -33.39
C LYS A 64 2.79 -10.76 -32.45
N LEU A 65 4.02 -10.86 -32.94
CA LEU A 65 5.15 -11.37 -32.17
C LEU A 65 5.53 -10.37 -31.08
N ALA A 66 5.40 -10.78 -29.82
CA ALA A 66 5.73 -9.95 -28.66
C ALA A 66 7.20 -10.07 -28.24
N TYR A 67 7.78 -11.26 -28.45
CA TYR A 67 9.18 -11.55 -28.13
C TYR A 67 9.69 -12.71 -28.99
N VAL A 68 10.98 -12.71 -29.33
CA VAL A 68 11.64 -13.82 -30.03
C VAL A 68 13.11 -13.92 -29.63
N VAL A 69 13.60 -15.15 -29.51
CA VAL A 69 15.00 -15.45 -29.27
C VAL A 69 15.49 -16.51 -30.26
N LYS A 70 16.74 -16.39 -30.71
CA LYS A 70 17.38 -17.40 -31.54
C LYS A 70 17.78 -18.61 -30.70
N GLY A 71 17.61 -19.81 -31.25
CA GLY A 71 17.93 -21.07 -30.59
C GLY A 71 16.73 -21.86 -30.07
N SER A 72 17.01 -22.95 -29.37
CA SER A 72 16.02 -23.95 -28.91
C SER A 72 15.51 -23.73 -27.48
N LYS A 73 15.91 -22.65 -26.82
CA LYS A 73 15.47 -22.32 -25.45
C LYS A 73 15.04 -20.87 -25.36
N LEU A 74 14.02 -20.62 -24.55
CA LEU A 74 13.51 -19.31 -24.21
C LEU A 74 13.37 -19.25 -22.69
N ASP A 75 13.91 -18.19 -22.10
CA ASP A 75 13.74 -17.83 -20.69
C ASP A 75 13.70 -16.29 -20.63
N THR A 76 12.53 -15.71 -20.37
CA THR A 76 12.35 -14.26 -20.38
C THR A 76 11.19 -13.81 -19.52
N LYS A 77 11.23 -12.55 -19.06
CA LYS A 77 10.12 -11.89 -18.37
C LYS A 77 9.50 -10.86 -19.30
N LEU A 78 8.20 -11.00 -19.58
CA LEU A 78 7.46 -10.11 -20.47
C LEU A 78 6.45 -9.26 -19.68
N THR A 79 6.55 -7.95 -19.79
CA THR A 79 5.56 -7.03 -19.23
C THR A 79 4.28 -7.09 -20.07
N MET A 80 3.16 -7.34 -19.41
CA MET A 80 1.84 -7.56 -20.00
C MET A 80 0.80 -6.78 -19.18
N LYS A 81 -0.17 -6.14 -19.85
CA LYS A 81 -1.26 -5.45 -19.16
C LYS A 81 -2.18 -6.48 -18.47
N PRO A 82 -2.93 -6.08 -17.43
CA PRO A 82 -3.96 -6.94 -16.86
C PRO A 82 -4.96 -7.42 -17.91
N GLY A 83 -5.38 -8.68 -17.83
CA GLY A 83 -6.34 -9.28 -18.76
C GLY A 83 -6.15 -10.78 -18.96
N HIS A 84 -7.08 -11.38 -19.73
CA HIS A 84 -7.01 -12.77 -20.16
C HIS A 84 -6.29 -12.86 -21.52
N TYR A 85 -5.35 -13.79 -21.63
CA TYR A 85 -4.56 -13.99 -22.84
C TYR A 85 -4.59 -15.45 -23.28
N ASN A 86 -4.77 -15.65 -24.57
CA ASN A 86 -4.47 -16.90 -25.27
C ASN A 86 -3.09 -16.75 -25.90
N VAL A 87 -2.05 -17.05 -25.12
CA VAL A 87 -0.66 -16.92 -25.56
C VAL A 87 -0.30 -18.11 -26.44
N VAL A 88 0.38 -17.85 -27.56
CA VAL A 88 0.97 -18.90 -28.39
C VAL A 88 2.48 -18.79 -28.33
N VAL A 89 3.13 -19.85 -27.86
CA VAL A 89 4.59 -20.01 -28.00
C VAL A 89 4.83 -20.87 -29.23
N GLN A 90 5.64 -20.35 -30.15
CA GLN A 90 5.94 -21.00 -31.43
C GLN A 90 7.44 -21.12 -31.62
N HIS A 91 7.91 -22.25 -32.11
CA HIS A 91 9.29 -22.38 -32.59
C HIS A 91 9.32 -22.52 -34.11
N TRP A 92 10.44 -22.11 -34.70
CA TRP A 92 10.79 -22.31 -36.11
C TRP A 92 12.08 -23.10 -36.18
N ASP A 93 12.18 -24.07 -37.08
CA ASP A 93 13.44 -24.74 -37.37
C ASP A 93 14.11 -24.20 -38.64
N LYS A 94 15.35 -24.62 -38.87
CA LYS A 94 16.13 -24.20 -40.05
C LYS A 94 15.78 -24.97 -41.33
N CYS A 95 14.76 -25.83 -41.28
CA CYS A 95 14.31 -26.69 -42.37
C CYS A 95 12.90 -26.30 -42.87
N GLY A 96 12.28 -25.26 -42.27
CA GLY A 96 11.00 -24.70 -42.69
C GLY A 96 9.80 -25.18 -41.87
N TRP A 97 9.99 -26.02 -40.85
CA TRP A 97 8.90 -26.46 -39.98
C TRP A 97 8.70 -25.55 -38.78
N THR A 98 7.47 -25.57 -38.26
CA THR A 98 7.09 -24.85 -37.05
C THR A 98 6.22 -25.73 -36.16
N SER A 99 6.36 -25.59 -34.84
CA SER A 99 5.43 -26.17 -33.86
C SER A 99 4.99 -25.09 -32.88
N LYS A 100 3.79 -25.26 -32.33
CA LYS A 100 3.14 -24.27 -31.46
C LYS A 100 2.55 -24.95 -30.24
N GLN A 101 2.58 -24.24 -29.11
CA GLN A 101 1.81 -24.57 -27.93
C GLN A 101 1.04 -23.33 -27.49
N ALA A 102 -0.27 -23.47 -27.35
CA ALA A 102 -1.12 -22.44 -26.79
C ALA A 102 -1.27 -22.66 -25.29
N ILE A 103 -1.20 -21.56 -24.53
CA ILE A 103 -1.52 -21.53 -23.11
C ILE A 103 -2.48 -20.38 -22.84
N THR A 104 -3.41 -20.59 -21.92
CA THR A 104 -4.29 -19.54 -21.42
C THR A 104 -3.72 -19.02 -20.12
N ILE A 105 -3.60 -17.69 -19.98
CA ILE A 105 -3.15 -17.07 -18.74
C ILE A 105 -4.05 -15.89 -18.38
N HIS A 106 -4.19 -15.65 -17.08
CA HIS A 106 -4.82 -14.43 -16.56
C HIS A 106 -3.76 -13.57 -15.88
N VAL A 107 -3.43 -12.44 -16.51
CA VAL A 107 -2.57 -11.44 -15.87
C VAL A 107 -3.48 -10.62 -14.96
N ALA A 108 -3.41 -10.88 -13.67
CA ALA A 108 -4.21 -10.17 -12.68
C ALA A 108 -3.85 -8.67 -12.71
N SER A 109 -4.85 -7.81 -12.55
CA SER A 109 -4.58 -6.43 -12.18
C SER A 109 -3.92 -6.45 -10.82
N THR A 110 -2.69 -5.94 -10.72
CA THR A 110 -2.26 -5.38 -9.46
C THR A 110 -3.11 -4.14 -9.27
N THR A 111 -4.22 -4.25 -8.55
CA THR A 111 -4.84 -3.08 -7.95
C THR A 111 -3.77 -2.56 -6.99
N ALA A 112 -2.94 -1.64 -7.49
CA ALA A 112 -2.03 -0.89 -6.67
C ALA A 112 -2.86 0.20 -5.99
N ILE A 113 -2.44 0.63 -4.81
CA ILE A 113 -3.03 1.82 -4.21
C ILE A 113 -2.92 2.96 -5.22
N PRO A 114 -4.01 3.68 -5.54
CA PRO A 114 -3.95 4.85 -6.39
C PRO A 114 -2.89 5.84 -5.88
N ARG A 115 -2.09 6.34 -6.83
CA ARG A 115 -1.08 7.36 -6.57
C ARG A 115 -1.78 8.66 -6.16
N SER A 116 -1.18 9.39 -5.23
CA SER A 116 -1.60 10.75 -4.88
C SER A 116 -0.39 11.66 -4.79
N LYS A 117 -0.58 12.92 -5.18
CA LYS A 117 0.36 13.99 -4.86
C LYS A 117 0.18 14.54 -3.45
N HIS A 118 -0.99 14.33 -2.82
CA HIS A 118 -1.35 14.91 -1.54
C HIS A 118 -2.02 13.90 -0.60
N VAL A 119 -1.30 13.49 0.44
CA VAL A 119 -1.84 12.68 1.53
C VAL A 119 -1.97 13.52 2.79
N TRP A 120 -3.19 13.58 3.29
CA TRP A 120 -3.60 14.33 4.47
C TRP A 120 -3.93 13.37 5.60
N ILE A 121 -3.48 13.68 6.81
CA ILE A 121 -3.81 12.93 8.03
C ILE A 121 -4.32 13.95 9.05
N ILE A 122 -5.49 13.70 9.61
CA ILE A 122 -5.99 14.35 10.82
C ILE A 122 -6.02 13.29 11.91
N THR A 123 -5.45 13.61 13.08
CA THR A 123 -5.48 12.73 14.25
C THR A 123 -6.33 13.31 15.38
N GLU A 124 -7.29 12.54 15.85
CA GLU A 124 -8.09 12.78 17.07
C GLU A 124 -7.56 11.89 18.21
N GLU A 125 -7.88 12.21 19.47
CA GLU A 125 -7.33 11.56 20.67
C GLU A 125 -8.34 10.64 21.39
N ASN A 126 -7.88 9.45 21.80
CA ASN A 126 -8.37 8.59 22.89
C ASN A 126 -9.89 8.34 22.96
N HIS A 127 -10.48 7.80 21.88
CA HIS A 127 -11.81 7.19 21.92
C HIS A 127 -11.88 5.90 21.11
N SER A 128 -12.47 4.89 21.73
CA SER A 128 -12.75 3.62 21.04
C SER A 128 -13.84 3.80 19.99
N TYR A 129 -13.84 2.94 18.98
CA TYR A 129 -14.74 2.98 17.83
C TYR A 129 -16.22 3.15 18.22
N GLU A 130 -16.71 2.42 19.22
CA GLU A 130 -18.10 2.41 19.71
C GLU A 130 -18.51 3.73 20.37
N LYS A 131 -17.52 4.52 20.80
CA LYS A 131 -17.75 5.86 21.37
C LYS A 131 -17.91 6.92 20.28
N VAL A 132 -17.39 6.67 19.09
CA VAL A 132 -17.37 7.61 17.95
C VAL A 132 -18.47 7.26 16.94
N ILE A 133 -18.48 6.02 16.45
CA ILE A 133 -19.38 5.59 15.39
C ILE A 133 -20.79 5.34 15.93
N GLY A 134 -21.78 5.99 15.33
CA GLY A 134 -23.18 6.01 15.78
C GLY A 134 -23.46 7.02 16.89
N SER A 135 -22.44 7.76 17.36
CA SER A 135 -22.60 8.76 18.43
C SER A 135 -23.35 10.00 17.96
N SER A 136 -24.40 10.39 18.69
CA SER A 136 -25.12 11.65 18.47
C SER A 136 -24.28 12.89 18.83
N SER A 137 -23.19 12.72 19.56
CA SER A 137 -22.23 13.79 19.85
C SER A 137 -21.31 14.10 18.67
N MET A 138 -21.24 13.22 17.66
CA MET A 138 -20.36 13.39 16.49
C MET A 138 -21.10 13.23 15.15
N PRO A 139 -22.15 14.02 14.89
CA PRO A 139 -22.96 13.88 13.69
C PRO A 139 -22.17 14.12 12.39
N TYR A 140 -21.22 15.07 12.38
CA TYR A 140 -20.44 15.36 11.19
C TYR A 140 -19.48 14.23 10.82
N TYR A 141 -18.71 13.71 11.78
CA TYR A 141 -17.84 12.55 11.58
C TYR A 141 -18.62 11.34 11.07
N ASN A 142 -19.79 11.06 11.67
CA ASN A 142 -20.66 9.97 11.24
C ASN A 142 -21.29 10.18 9.85
N SER A 143 -21.51 11.45 9.45
CA SER A 143 -21.91 11.78 8.08
C SER A 143 -20.80 11.45 7.07
N LEU A 144 -19.52 11.70 7.43
CA LEU A 144 -18.37 11.32 6.60
C LEU A 144 -18.23 9.80 6.53
N ALA A 145 -18.40 9.10 7.65
CA ALA A 145 -18.36 7.64 7.73
C ALA A 145 -19.43 6.96 6.86
N SER A 146 -20.60 7.58 6.72
CA SER A 146 -21.68 7.09 5.85
C SER A 146 -21.46 7.44 4.37
N LYS A 147 -20.60 8.41 4.10
CA LYS A 147 -20.35 8.96 2.77
C LYS A 147 -19.12 8.33 2.08
N TYR A 148 -18.07 8.05 2.84
CA TYR A 148 -16.75 7.61 2.34
C TYR A 148 -16.39 6.22 2.86
N GLY A 149 -15.10 5.94 3.02
CA GLY A 149 -14.58 4.71 3.58
C GLY A 149 -14.51 4.77 5.11
N LEU A 150 -15.00 3.73 5.78
CA LEU A 150 -14.82 3.48 7.22
C LEU A 150 -14.10 2.15 7.44
N ALA A 151 -12.97 2.18 8.15
CA ALA A 151 -12.29 0.98 8.60
C ALA A 151 -12.99 0.47 9.87
N THR A 152 -13.82 -0.57 9.73
CA THR A 152 -14.55 -1.09 10.88
C THR A 152 -13.69 -1.95 11.77
N GLN A 153 -12.58 -2.53 11.30
CA GLN A 153 -11.68 -3.37 12.10
C GLN A 153 -10.28 -2.76 12.23
N TYR A 154 -10.21 -1.48 12.64
CA TYR A 154 -8.96 -0.76 12.85
C TYR A 154 -8.57 -0.72 14.34
N TYR A 155 -7.35 -1.12 14.67
CA TYR A 155 -6.90 -1.25 16.05
C TYR A 155 -5.58 -0.51 16.25
N ALA A 156 -5.53 0.35 17.27
CA ALA A 156 -4.29 1.00 17.65
C ALA A 156 -3.30 -0.02 18.22
N ASP A 157 -2.03 0.14 17.88
CA ASP A 157 -0.93 -0.72 18.34
C ASP A 157 -0.64 -0.58 19.83
N ARG A 158 -0.87 0.61 20.40
CA ARG A 158 -0.46 1.00 21.75
C ARG A 158 -1.50 1.91 22.36
N HIS A 159 -1.63 1.86 23.69
CA HIS A 159 -2.28 2.91 24.45
C HIS A 159 -1.29 4.05 24.76
N SER A 160 -1.86 5.24 24.92
CA SER A 160 -1.20 6.55 24.95
C SER A 160 -0.87 7.09 23.55
N SER A 161 -1.23 8.36 23.34
CA SER A 161 -1.10 9.07 22.07
C SER A 161 0.30 9.01 21.48
N LEU A 162 1.34 9.39 22.23
CA LEU A 162 2.68 9.45 21.66
C LEU A 162 3.15 8.09 21.10
N PRO A 163 3.14 6.98 21.85
CA PRO A 163 3.55 5.69 21.28
C PRO A 163 2.61 5.20 20.15
N ALA A 164 1.30 5.47 20.22
CA ALA A 164 0.37 5.13 19.14
C ALA A 164 0.67 5.92 17.85
N LEU A 165 0.86 7.23 17.96
CA LEU A 165 1.22 8.10 16.86
C LEU A 165 2.62 7.81 16.30
N MET A 166 3.56 7.34 17.12
CA MET A 166 4.86 6.85 16.64
C MET A 166 4.73 5.62 15.74
N ARG A 167 3.76 4.73 16.00
CA ARG A 167 3.42 3.64 15.09
C ARG A 167 2.87 4.15 13.77
N LEU A 168 2.05 5.21 13.82
CA LEU A 168 1.47 5.84 12.62
C LEU A 168 2.52 6.51 11.71
N VAL A 169 3.63 7.01 12.25
CA VAL A 169 4.63 7.77 11.45
C VAL A 169 5.99 7.09 11.30
N ALA A 170 6.31 6.10 12.13
CA ALA A 170 7.57 5.33 12.05
C ALA A 170 7.34 3.82 11.96
N GLY A 171 6.10 3.34 12.06
CA GLY A 171 5.78 1.91 12.00
C GLY A 171 6.36 1.11 13.17
N LYS A 172 6.78 1.77 14.27
CA LYS A 172 7.33 1.12 15.46
C LYS A 172 7.19 1.98 16.70
N ASP A 173 7.36 1.35 17.87
CA ASP A 173 7.51 2.08 19.12
C ASP A 173 8.87 2.80 19.12
N VAL A 174 8.84 4.11 19.37
CA VAL A 174 10.04 4.96 19.44
C VAL A 174 10.30 5.39 20.88
N THR A 175 9.26 5.85 21.56
CA THR A 175 9.31 6.25 22.97
C THR A 175 7.93 6.15 23.60
N THR A 176 7.89 5.87 24.90
CA THR A 176 6.69 5.94 25.74
C THR A 176 6.71 7.17 26.65
N ASN A 177 7.74 8.01 26.54
CA ASN A 177 7.92 9.19 27.36
C ASN A 177 7.10 10.36 26.79
N ASN A 178 5.85 10.53 27.24
CA ASN A 178 4.98 11.67 26.90
C ASN A 178 5.56 13.05 27.23
N SER A 179 6.67 13.04 27.96
CA SER A 179 7.40 14.18 28.45
C SER A 179 8.66 14.47 27.60
N THR A 180 8.92 13.70 26.53
CA THR A 180 10.11 13.86 25.69
C THR A 180 10.17 15.23 25.01
N THR A 181 11.39 15.73 24.86
CA THR A 181 11.74 16.80 23.91
C THR A 181 12.91 16.39 23.02
N SER A 182 13.29 15.11 23.10
CA SER A 182 14.43 14.52 22.41
C SER A 182 14.14 14.30 20.93
N CYS A 183 15.22 14.20 20.15
CA CYS A 183 15.18 13.84 18.74
C CYS A 183 15.74 12.43 18.57
N PHE A 184 14.96 11.54 17.96
CA PHE A 184 15.28 10.14 17.76
C PHE A 184 15.76 9.91 16.33
N ASN A 185 16.92 9.28 16.18
CA ASN A 185 17.41 8.83 14.89
C ASN A 185 16.79 7.46 14.56
N VAL A 186 15.55 7.48 14.08
CA VAL A 186 14.77 6.30 13.72
C VAL A 186 14.21 6.49 12.32
N ASP A 187 14.14 5.42 11.54
CA ASP A 187 13.50 5.47 10.22
C ASP A 187 12.02 5.85 10.35
N ASN A 188 11.57 6.82 9.56
CA ASN A 188 10.28 7.49 9.74
C ASN A 188 9.77 8.09 8.42
N VAL A 189 8.49 8.43 8.37
CA VAL A 189 7.83 8.95 7.16
C VAL A 189 8.52 10.19 6.58
N VAL A 190 9.03 11.11 7.42
CA VAL A 190 9.72 12.33 6.95
C VAL A 190 11.01 11.98 6.22
N ARG A 191 11.79 11.02 6.73
CA ARG A 191 12.99 10.55 6.02
C ARG A 191 12.66 10.08 4.61
N HIS A 192 11.61 9.26 4.46
CA HIS A 192 11.18 8.76 3.16
C HIS A 192 10.65 9.87 2.25
N LEU A 193 9.94 10.87 2.80
CA LEU A 193 9.51 12.05 2.06
C LEU A 193 10.72 12.81 1.47
N LEU A 194 11.72 13.11 2.32
CA LEU A 194 12.92 13.85 1.92
C LEU A 194 13.75 13.09 0.88
N LEU A 195 13.92 11.77 1.05
CA LEU A 195 14.65 10.93 0.08
C LEU A 195 13.98 10.87 -1.30
N ASN A 196 12.67 11.05 -1.37
CA ASN A 196 11.91 11.09 -2.62
C ASN A 196 11.70 12.52 -3.16
N GLY A 197 12.34 13.52 -2.56
CA GLY A 197 12.18 14.92 -2.95
C GLY A 197 10.76 15.47 -2.73
N LEU A 198 9.99 14.86 -1.83
CA LEU A 198 8.63 15.29 -1.49
C LEU A 198 8.64 16.25 -0.31
N THR A 199 7.64 17.12 -0.28
CA THR A 199 7.46 18.14 0.76
C THR A 199 6.46 17.69 1.81
N TRP A 200 6.60 18.24 3.03
CA TRP A 200 5.73 17.90 4.14
C TRP A 200 5.55 19.10 5.06
N LYS A 201 4.41 19.16 5.76
CA LYS A 201 4.21 20.06 6.91
C LYS A 201 3.32 19.39 7.96
N SER A 202 3.57 19.69 9.23
CA SER A 202 2.58 19.45 10.29
C SER A 202 1.91 20.76 10.71
N TYR A 203 0.57 20.75 10.73
CA TYR A 203 -0.27 21.89 11.09
C TYR A 203 -0.91 21.61 12.43
N GLN A 204 -0.55 22.40 13.43
CA GLN A 204 -0.84 22.11 14.82
C GLN A 204 -1.64 23.26 15.41
N GLU A 205 -2.85 22.99 15.89
CA GLU A 205 -3.67 24.03 16.51
C GLU A 205 -2.99 24.51 17.81
N ASP A 206 -3.03 25.82 18.05
CA ASP A 206 -2.35 26.52 19.15
C ASP A 206 -0.82 26.41 19.20
N LEU A 207 -0.15 25.85 18.18
CA LEU A 207 1.31 25.96 18.09
C LEU A 207 1.70 27.44 18.02
N PRO A 208 2.60 27.94 18.89
CA PRO A 208 2.83 29.38 19.03
C PRO A 208 3.51 30.01 17.81
N TYR A 209 4.42 29.27 17.18
CA TYR A 209 5.15 29.69 15.98
C TYR A 209 5.77 28.48 15.28
N ALA A 210 6.19 28.66 14.03
CA ALA A 210 6.80 27.61 13.24
C ALA A 210 8.10 27.08 13.87
N GLY A 211 8.20 25.76 14.04
CA GLY A 211 9.37 25.09 14.62
C GLY A 211 9.52 25.25 16.13
N PHE A 212 8.43 25.52 16.85
CA PHE A 212 8.41 25.44 18.31
C PHE A 212 8.81 24.04 18.80
N THR A 213 9.78 23.97 19.71
CA THR A 213 10.32 22.70 20.25
C THR A 213 9.98 22.48 21.72
N GLY A 214 9.18 23.36 22.34
CA GLY A 214 8.75 23.20 23.73
C GLY A 214 7.74 22.06 23.89
N ARG A 215 7.47 21.66 25.14
CA ARG A 215 6.53 20.56 25.43
C ARG A 215 5.07 20.96 25.22
N SER A 216 4.70 22.19 25.57
CA SER A 216 3.33 22.67 25.44
C SER A 216 3.29 24.19 25.35
N TRP A 217 2.18 24.70 24.83
CA TRP A 217 1.83 26.12 24.79
C TRP A 217 0.32 26.27 24.63
N ALA A 218 -0.36 26.99 25.53
CA ALA A 218 -1.83 26.99 25.57
C ALA A 218 -2.38 25.54 25.52
N ASN A 219 -3.24 25.22 24.56
CA ASN A 219 -3.77 23.86 24.37
C ASN A 219 -2.94 23.00 23.40
N TYR A 220 -1.81 23.49 22.90
CA TYR A 220 -0.87 22.68 22.13
C TYR A 220 -0.04 21.79 23.05
N VAL A 221 0.09 20.50 22.70
CA VAL A 221 1.00 19.56 23.36
C VAL A 221 1.85 18.79 22.35
N ARG A 222 3.15 18.73 22.61
CA ARG A 222 4.15 18.06 21.77
C ARG A 222 3.87 16.57 21.57
N ARG A 223 3.31 15.90 22.58
CA ARG A 223 3.00 14.46 22.52
C ARG A 223 2.00 14.08 21.41
N HIS A 224 1.26 15.04 20.83
CA HIS A 224 0.36 14.81 19.69
C HIS A 224 0.98 15.21 18.33
N ASN A 225 2.22 15.71 18.32
CA ASN A 225 2.96 16.11 17.12
C ASN A 225 4.17 15.17 16.91
N PRO A 226 3.96 13.90 16.53
CA PRO A 226 5.03 12.89 16.57
C PRO A 226 6.19 13.18 15.59
N LEU A 227 5.94 13.96 14.52
CA LEU A 227 6.96 14.23 13.50
C LEU A 227 8.15 15.03 14.06
N ILE A 228 7.93 15.94 15.01
CA ILE A 228 9.00 16.81 15.53
C ILE A 228 10.02 16.10 16.42
N ASP A 229 9.78 14.82 16.72
CA ASP A 229 10.65 14.00 17.54
C ASP A 229 11.68 13.21 16.72
N PHE A 230 11.75 13.36 15.39
CA PHE A 230 12.77 12.72 14.57
C PHE A 230 13.95 13.65 14.27
N THR A 231 15.16 13.09 14.21
CA THR A 231 16.36 13.87 13.84
C THR A 231 16.25 14.51 12.44
N ASP A 232 15.52 13.88 11.51
CA ASP A 232 15.24 14.42 10.18
C ASP A 232 14.44 15.74 10.24
N VAL A 233 13.65 15.94 11.31
CA VAL A 233 12.84 17.14 11.53
C VAL A 233 13.54 18.14 12.44
N CYS A 234 14.21 17.67 13.51
CA CYS A 234 14.91 18.54 14.44
C CYS A 234 16.03 19.37 13.82
N ALA A 235 16.56 18.94 12.67
CA ALA A 235 17.55 19.68 11.90
C ALA A 235 17.08 21.12 11.59
N ALA A 236 18.05 22.04 11.51
CA ALA A 236 17.77 23.43 11.15
C ALA A 236 17.06 23.49 9.78
N GLY A 237 16.00 24.31 9.69
CA GLY A 237 15.14 24.40 8.51
C GLY A 237 13.95 23.44 8.56
N GLN A 238 14.16 22.13 8.71
CA GLN A 238 13.07 21.14 8.68
C GLN A 238 12.06 21.33 9.82
N LYS A 239 12.50 21.75 11.01
CA LYS A 239 11.58 22.05 12.12
C LYS A 239 10.55 23.13 11.77
N LEU A 240 10.87 24.05 10.85
CA LEU A 240 9.96 25.12 10.43
C LEU A 240 8.77 24.59 9.61
N ASN A 241 8.77 23.32 9.20
CA ASN A 241 7.62 22.66 8.59
C ASN A 241 6.55 22.25 9.62
N SER A 242 6.85 22.31 10.92
CA SER A 242 5.82 22.26 11.95
C SER A 242 5.31 23.66 12.24
N VAL A 243 4.07 23.95 11.87
CA VAL A 243 3.51 25.31 11.81
C VAL A 243 2.18 25.42 12.57
N PRO A 244 1.81 26.64 13.02
CA PRO A 244 0.46 26.89 13.52
C PRO A 244 -0.60 26.53 12.48
N TYR A 245 -1.70 25.91 12.92
CA TYR A 245 -2.76 25.44 12.03
C TYR A 245 -3.29 26.51 11.06
N ALA A 246 -3.32 27.77 11.50
CA ALA A 246 -3.76 28.91 10.67
C ALA A 246 -2.99 29.06 9.35
N HIS A 247 -1.75 28.57 9.26
CA HIS A 247 -0.95 28.59 8.03
C HIS A 247 -1.58 27.75 6.91
N LEU A 248 -2.38 26.74 7.23
CA LEU A 248 -3.02 25.87 6.25
C LEU A 248 -3.90 26.66 5.28
N ALA A 249 -4.63 27.66 5.77
CA ALA A 249 -5.48 28.49 4.91
C ALA A 249 -4.67 29.27 3.87
N THR A 250 -3.49 29.78 4.27
CA THR A 250 -2.56 30.45 3.37
C THR A 250 -1.98 29.49 2.34
N ASP A 251 -1.55 28.31 2.76
CA ASP A 251 -0.97 27.31 1.85
C ASP A 251 -2.01 26.79 0.84
N MET A 252 -3.26 26.58 1.27
CA MET A 252 -4.38 26.24 0.37
C MET A 252 -4.67 27.38 -0.62
N ALA A 253 -4.74 28.62 -0.16
CA ALA A 253 -5.01 29.78 -1.03
C ALA A 253 -3.92 30.01 -2.09
N ASN A 254 -2.67 29.67 -1.75
CA ASN A 254 -1.52 29.81 -2.65
C ASN A 254 -1.26 28.58 -3.52
N ASN A 255 -2.09 27.54 -3.44
CA ASN A 255 -1.86 26.26 -4.12
C ASN A 255 -0.46 25.68 -3.82
N SER A 256 -0.03 25.81 -2.56
CA SER A 256 1.28 25.41 -2.05
C SER A 256 1.17 24.38 -0.92
N THR A 257 0.09 23.60 -0.90
CA THR A 257 -0.04 22.46 0.02
C THR A 257 1.05 21.44 -0.24
N PRO A 258 1.69 20.88 0.80
CA PRO A 258 2.79 19.93 0.63
C PRO A 258 2.26 18.57 0.17
N ASN A 259 3.17 17.62 -0.09
CA ASN A 259 2.77 16.25 -0.47
C ASN A 259 2.21 15.45 0.72
N TYR A 260 2.72 15.71 1.92
CA TYR A 260 2.25 15.09 3.16
C TYR A 260 1.84 16.15 4.17
N ILE A 261 0.57 16.12 4.55
CA ILE A 261 -0.05 17.03 5.51
C ILE A 261 -0.40 16.24 6.77
N TYR A 262 0.12 16.66 7.92
CA TYR A 262 -0.25 16.08 9.21
C TYR A 262 -0.92 17.15 10.09
N ILE A 263 -2.18 16.96 10.45
CA ILE A 263 -3.00 17.93 11.16
C ILE A 263 -3.39 17.37 12.51
N THR A 264 -3.26 18.20 13.54
CA THR A 264 -3.62 17.83 14.92
C THR A 264 -4.41 18.99 15.55
N PRO A 265 -5.69 18.76 15.92
CA PRO A 265 -6.44 19.68 16.77
C PRO A 265 -5.77 19.85 18.14
N ASN A 266 -6.11 20.91 18.87
CA ASN A 266 -5.58 21.15 20.21
C ASN A 266 -6.36 20.35 21.27
N LEU A 267 -5.94 20.44 22.54
CA LEU A 267 -6.61 19.76 23.67
C LEU A 267 -8.12 20.06 23.80
N GLN A 268 -8.64 21.16 23.24
CA GLN A 268 -10.08 21.44 23.31
C GLN A 268 -10.86 20.69 22.21
N HIS A 269 -10.20 20.32 21.12
CA HIS A 269 -10.80 19.84 19.88
C HIS A 269 -10.33 18.44 19.47
N ASP A 270 -9.49 17.76 20.24
CA ASP A 270 -9.02 16.39 19.98
C ASP A 270 -10.02 15.30 20.41
N GLY A 271 -11.12 15.71 21.05
CA GLY A 271 -12.19 14.82 21.49
C GLY A 271 -11.95 14.16 22.85
N HIS A 272 -10.76 14.27 23.43
CA HIS A 272 -10.40 13.64 24.70
C HIS A 272 -10.40 14.64 25.87
N ASP A 273 -9.54 15.65 25.83
CA ASP A 273 -9.42 16.66 26.90
C ASP A 273 -10.61 17.64 26.86
N GLY A 274 -11.09 17.93 25.65
CA GLY A 274 -12.35 18.62 25.40
C GLY A 274 -13.54 17.66 25.38
N THR A 275 -14.44 17.87 24.43
CA THR A 275 -15.59 16.97 24.21
C THR A 275 -15.64 16.51 22.77
N ARG A 276 -16.16 15.31 22.54
CA ARG A 276 -16.43 14.80 21.20
C ARG A 276 -17.30 15.73 20.35
N SER A 277 -18.20 16.51 20.96
CA SER A 277 -18.99 17.51 20.24
C SER A 277 -18.18 18.73 19.83
N GLN A 278 -17.18 19.13 20.61
CA GLN A 278 -16.23 20.18 20.22
C GLN A 278 -15.31 19.69 19.09
N ALA A 279 -14.81 18.46 19.17
CA ALA A 279 -14.05 17.82 18.09
C ALA A 279 -14.87 17.73 16.80
N ASP A 280 -16.10 17.24 16.88
CA ASP A 280 -16.99 17.15 15.72
C ASP A 280 -17.30 18.52 15.11
N ALA A 281 -17.53 19.55 15.93
CA ALA A 281 -17.73 20.92 15.47
C ALA A 281 -16.48 21.50 14.80
N TRP A 282 -15.29 21.17 15.31
CA TRP A 282 -14.02 21.55 14.70
C TRP A 282 -13.88 20.87 13.33
N LEU A 283 -14.08 19.55 13.25
CA LEU A 283 -14.07 18.81 11.99
C LEU A 283 -15.09 19.36 11.00
N ALA A 284 -16.31 19.65 11.44
CA ALA A 284 -17.37 20.24 10.62
C ALA A 284 -17.00 21.61 10.05
N LYS A 285 -16.16 22.38 10.76
CA LYS A 285 -15.67 23.68 10.31
C LYS A 285 -14.48 23.57 9.36
N GLN A 286 -13.59 22.59 9.58
CA GLN A 286 -12.31 22.53 8.86
C GLN A 286 -12.32 21.58 7.68
N VAL A 287 -12.84 20.36 7.84
CA VAL A 287 -12.80 19.33 6.80
C VAL A 287 -13.50 19.76 5.51
N PRO A 288 -14.62 20.51 5.50
CA PRO A 288 -15.20 20.99 4.24
C PRO A 288 -14.25 21.89 3.43
N LYS A 289 -13.36 22.66 4.09
CA LYS A 289 -12.38 23.51 3.40
C LYS A 289 -11.28 22.69 2.74
N ILE A 290 -10.86 21.61 3.42
CA ILE A 290 -9.91 20.63 2.89
C ILE A 290 -10.54 19.91 1.70
N LEU A 291 -11.76 19.39 1.86
CA LEU A 291 -12.46 18.67 0.81
C LEU A 291 -12.86 19.57 -0.37
N ALA A 292 -12.81 20.89 -0.23
CA ALA A 292 -13.00 21.84 -1.33
C ALA A 292 -11.73 22.04 -2.18
N GLN A 293 -10.56 21.57 -1.74
CA GLN A 293 -9.33 21.69 -2.52
C GLN A 293 -9.38 20.83 -3.80
N PRO A 294 -8.70 21.23 -4.89
CA PRO A 294 -8.76 20.54 -6.19
C PRO A 294 -8.46 19.04 -6.12
N GLU A 295 -7.53 18.62 -5.24
CA GLU A 295 -7.17 17.22 -5.06
C GLU A 295 -8.33 16.35 -4.52
N PHE A 296 -9.34 16.94 -3.87
CA PHE A 296 -10.52 16.22 -3.38
C PHE A 296 -11.75 16.34 -4.28
N GLN A 297 -11.66 17.12 -5.36
CA GLN A 297 -12.73 17.26 -6.35
C GLN A 297 -12.70 16.14 -7.39
N SER A 298 -13.71 16.13 -8.28
CA SER A 298 -13.77 15.16 -9.38
C SER A 298 -12.50 15.23 -10.25
N GLY A 299 -11.85 14.08 -10.46
CA GLY A 299 -10.58 13.98 -11.17
C GLY A 299 -9.33 14.31 -10.33
N GLY A 300 -9.50 14.72 -9.07
CA GLY A 300 -8.41 14.87 -8.12
C GLY A 300 -7.82 13.52 -7.67
N ASP A 301 -6.71 13.58 -6.95
CA ASP A 301 -5.98 12.41 -6.46
C ASP A 301 -5.79 12.38 -4.94
N GLY A 302 -6.32 13.36 -4.21
CA GLY A 302 -6.12 13.57 -2.78
C GLY A 302 -6.62 12.42 -1.92
N LEU A 303 -5.86 12.12 -0.87
CA LEU A 303 -6.22 11.10 0.11
C LEU A 303 -6.18 11.70 1.51
N LEU A 304 -7.30 11.65 2.23
CA LEU A 304 -7.43 12.10 3.61
C LEU A 304 -7.74 10.90 4.50
N PHE A 305 -6.94 10.76 5.55
CA PHE A 305 -7.25 9.93 6.71
C PHE A 305 -7.70 10.81 7.87
N ILE A 306 -8.77 10.40 8.54
CA ILE A 306 -9.11 10.91 9.88
C ILE A 306 -9.03 9.70 10.80
N ALA A 307 -8.02 9.65 11.67
CA ALA A 307 -7.72 8.50 12.52
C ALA A 307 -7.72 8.93 13.98
N TRP A 308 -8.25 8.08 14.85
CA TRP A 308 -8.07 8.22 16.29
C TRP A 308 -6.79 7.47 16.69
N ASP A 309 -6.00 8.04 17.60
CA ASP A 309 -4.71 7.48 18.00
C ASP A 309 -4.83 6.17 18.78
N GLU A 310 -5.68 6.11 19.80
CA GLU A 310 -5.99 4.95 20.61
C GLU A 310 -7.44 4.95 21.13
N GLY A 311 -7.85 3.80 21.64
CA GLY A 311 -9.06 3.62 22.41
C GLY A 311 -8.83 3.86 23.90
N THR A 312 -9.91 3.77 24.66
CA THR A 312 -9.89 4.03 26.11
C THR A 312 -9.30 2.85 26.88
N LEU A 313 -8.11 3.05 27.47
CA LEU A 313 -7.28 2.04 28.18
C LEU A 313 -8.00 1.15 29.21
N HIS A 314 -9.13 1.58 29.78
CA HIS A 314 -9.81 0.84 30.86
C HIS A 314 -11.21 0.36 30.53
N THR A 315 -11.82 0.85 29.44
CA THR A 315 -13.22 0.52 29.13
C THR A 315 -13.38 -0.16 27.77
N ASP A 316 -12.42 0.02 26.86
CA ASP A 316 -12.39 -0.64 25.55
C ASP A 316 -10.97 -0.57 24.96
N ASP A 317 -10.04 -1.24 25.65
CA ASP A 317 -8.64 -1.50 25.30
C ASP A 317 -8.47 -2.80 24.51
N ARG A 318 -9.55 -3.32 23.91
CA ARG A 318 -9.55 -4.65 23.30
C ARG A 318 -8.54 -4.74 22.16
N CYS A 319 -7.80 -5.85 22.16
CA CYS A 319 -6.88 -6.14 21.09
C CYS A 319 -7.60 -6.73 19.88
N SER A 320 -6.92 -6.67 18.73
CA SER A 320 -7.34 -7.41 17.55
C SER A 320 -7.24 -8.92 17.77
N SER A 321 -7.85 -9.71 16.89
CA SER A 321 -7.75 -11.17 16.95
C SER A 321 -6.32 -11.71 16.80
N SER A 322 -5.38 -10.90 16.33
CA SER A 322 -3.97 -11.26 16.15
C SER A 322 -3.05 -10.76 17.27
N VAL A 323 -3.57 -10.03 18.26
CA VAL A 323 -2.80 -9.47 19.38
C VAL A 323 -3.47 -9.86 20.70
N SER A 324 -2.74 -10.44 21.64
CA SER A 324 -3.32 -10.94 22.89
C SER A 324 -3.32 -9.93 24.04
N THR A 325 -2.32 -9.05 24.13
CA THR A 325 -2.18 -8.03 25.20
C THR A 325 -1.37 -6.83 24.70
N GLY A 326 -1.47 -5.68 25.39
CA GLY A 326 -0.59 -4.52 25.18
C GLY A 326 -0.87 -3.71 23.92
N CYS A 327 -2.07 -3.85 23.36
CA CYS A 327 -2.59 -3.07 22.23
C CYS A 327 -3.16 -1.71 22.69
N GLY A 328 -3.73 -0.95 21.75
CA GLY A 328 -4.33 0.36 21.96
C GLY A 328 -5.84 0.42 21.81
N GLY A 329 -6.56 -0.70 21.73
CA GLY A 329 -8.00 -0.70 21.49
C GLY A 329 -8.41 -0.55 20.03
N ARG A 330 -9.70 -0.80 19.74
CA ARG A 330 -10.29 -0.59 18.41
C ARG A 330 -10.72 0.87 18.26
N VAL A 331 -10.27 1.52 17.21
CA VAL A 331 -10.45 2.97 16.99
C VAL A 331 -11.20 3.25 15.69
N ALA A 332 -11.79 4.45 15.59
CA ALA A 332 -12.43 4.88 14.35
C ALA A 332 -11.37 5.39 13.36
N THR A 333 -11.50 5.03 12.08
CA THR A 333 -10.62 5.55 11.02
C THR A 333 -11.40 5.69 9.73
N LEU A 334 -11.39 6.90 9.17
CA LEU A 334 -11.98 7.22 7.87
C LEU A 334 -10.91 7.30 6.79
N VAL A 335 -11.28 6.85 5.60
CA VAL A 335 -10.49 7.00 4.37
C VAL A 335 -11.35 7.78 3.38
N ILE A 336 -10.86 8.94 2.94
CA ILE A 336 -11.64 9.92 2.20
C ILE A 336 -10.84 10.37 0.98
N GLY A 337 -11.47 10.35 -0.20
CA GLY A 337 -10.84 10.80 -1.44
C GLY A 337 -11.72 10.53 -2.66
N PRO A 338 -11.40 11.11 -3.82
CA PRO A 338 -12.12 10.87 -5.08
C PRO A 338 -11.91 9.45 -5.61
N ASN A 339 -10.76 8.83 -5.30
CA ASN A 339 -10.45 7.44 -5.67
C ASN A 339 -10.88 6.41 -4.62
N VAL A 340 -11.48 6.85 -3.50
CA VAL A 340 -11.94 5.96 -2.42
C VAL A 340 -13.39 5.56 -2.65
N LYS A 341 -13.70 4.28 -2.47
CA LYS A 341 -15.07 3.75 -2.53
C LYS A 341 -15.99 4.51 -1.58
N ARG A 342 -17.13 4.93 -2.09
CA ARG A 342 -18.16 5.67 -1.35
C ARG A 342 -19.02 4.71 -0.54
N ASN A 343 -19.43 5.14 0.65
CA ASN A 343 -20.23 4.34 1.58
C ASN A 343 -19.67 2.91 1.76
N PHE A 344 -18.34 2.81 1.91
CA PHE A 344 -17.66 1.54 2.01
C PHE A 344 -17.21 1.28 3.45
N LYS A 345 -17.50 0.07 3.94
CA LYS A 345 -17.10 -0.36 5.27
C LYS A 345 -16.17 -1.55 5.15
N SER A 346 -14.89 -1.32 5.41
CA SER A 346 -13.91 -2.41 5.42
C SER A 346 -14.06 -3.24 6.68
N GLN A 347 -14.12 -4.56 6.53
CA GLN A 347 -14.00 -5.53 7.63
C GLN A 347 -12.58 -6.09 7.75
N THR A 348 -11.64 -5.61 6.93
CA THR A 348 -10.25 -6.04 6.96
C THR A 348 -9.59 -5.53 8.24
N LEU A 349 -8.82 -6.40 8.89
CA LEU A 349 -8.05 -6.03 10.07
C LEU A 349 -6.92 -5.07 9.70
N TYR A 350 -6.89 -3.91 10.35
CA TYR A 350 -5.87 -2.89 10.16
C TYR A 350 -5.33 -2.37 11.49
N HIS A 351 -4.08 -1.92 11.44
CA HIS A 351 -3.32 -1.23 12.49
C HIS A 351 -2.66 0.03 11.91
N HIS A 352 -1.96 0.82 12.73
CA HIS A 352 -1.36 2.09 12.31
C HIS A 352 -0.35 1.91 11.17
N GLU A 353 0.39 0.80 11.16
CA GLU A 353 1.33 0.48 10.10
C GLU A 353 0.66 0.17 8.75
N ASN A 354 -0.60 -0.26 8.72
CA ASN A 354 -1.33 -0.47 7.46
C ASN A 354 -1.70 0.86 6.81
N LEU A 355 -2.08 1.85 7.63
CA LEU A 355 -2.30 3.22 7.15
C LEU A 355 -0.98 3.81 6.66
N LEU A 356 0.10 3.72 7.46
CA LEU A 356 1.43 4.20 7.04
C LEU A 356 1.91 3.52 5.75
N ARG A 357 1.68 2.22 5.60
CA ARG A 357 1.96 1.51 4.34
C ARG A 357 1.16 2.08 3.17
N THR A 358 -0.12 2.37 3.39
CA THR A 358 -0.96 3.02 2.38
C THR A 358 -0.39 4.37 1.98
N VAL A 359 0.07 5.19 2.94
CA VAL A 359 0.77 6.47 2.66
C VAL A 359 1.99 6.25 1.76
N CYS A 360 2.87 5.30 2.09
CA CYS A 360 4.05 5.05 1.27
C CYS A 360 3.69 4.62 -0.15
N ASP A 361 2.74 3.70 -0.31
CA ASP A 361 2.33 3.17 -1.61
C ASP A 361 1.62 4.25 -2.44
N THR A 362 0.88 5.16 -1.79
CA THR A 362 0.24 6.32 -2.41
C THR A 362 1.25 7.40 -2.83
N LEU A 363 2.30 7.66 -2.03
CA LEU A 363 3.30 8.71 -2.27
C LEU A 363 4.54 8.24 -3.03
N GLY A 364 4.80 6.94 -3.09
CA GLY A 364 5.68 6.30 -4.08
C GLY A 364 7.02 5.94 -3.54
N PHE A 365 7.07 5.70 -2.25
CA PHE A 365 8.30 5.32 -1.62
C PHE A 365 8.69 3.91 -2.10
N SER A 366 9.98 3.72 -2.32
CA SER A 366 10.55 2.40 -2.63
C SER A 366 10.49 1.45 -1.43
N SER A 367 10.33 1.98 -0.22
CA SER A 367 10.20 1.24 1.04
C SER A 367 9.39 2.06 2.05
N CYS A 368 8.94 1.43 3.13
CA CYS A 368 8.29 2.09 4.26
C CYS A 368 9.12 1.91 5.54
N PRO A 369 8.96 2.81 6.53
CA PRO A 369 9.59 2.64 7.83
C PRO A 369 8.88 1.57 8.69
N GLY A 370 9.65 0.91 9.55
CA GLY A 370 9.16 0.00 10.57
C GLY A 370 8.29 -1.14 10.02
N ALA A 371 7.25 -1.51 10.77
CA ALA A 371 6.30 -2.57 10.41
C ALA A 371 5.55 -2.30 9.10
N ALA A 372 5.45 -1.03 8.67
CA ALA A 372 4.79 -0.68 7.41
C ALA A 372 5.54 -1.25 6.19
N ALA A 373 6.85 -1.56 6.31
CA ALA A 373 7.63 -2.20 5.24
C ALA A 373 7.00 -3.52 4.75
N THR A 374 6.37 -4.27 5.66
CA THR A 374 5.78 -5.58 5.40
C THR A 374 4.26 -5.64 5.59
N ALA A 375 3.65 -4.59 6.14
CA ALA A 375 2.20 -4.49 6.27
C ALA A 375 1.51 -4.54 4.89
N LYS A 376 0.25 -4.99 4.88
CA LYS A 376 -0.60 -4.86 3.70
C LYS A 376 -1.19 -3.44 3.66
N PRO A 377 -1.19 -2.74 2.52
CA PRO A 377 -1.90 -1.46 2.43
C PRO A 377 -3.42 -1.68 2.57
N MET A 378 -4.15 -0.60 2.83
CA MET A 378 -5.60 -0.54 2.94
C MET A 378 -6.27 -0.57 1.55
N LEU A 379 -5.94 -1.60 0.77
CA LEU A 379 -6.26 -1.69 -0.67
C LEU A 379 -7.75 -1.85 -0.96
N ASP A 380 -8.51 -2.44 -0.04
CA ASP A 380 -9.93 -2.68 -0.23
C ASP A 380 -10.78 -1.40 -0.27
N PHE A 381 -10.22 -0.26 0.14
CA PHE A 381 -10.85 1.06 0.03
C PHE A 381 -10.90 1.64 -1.39
N PHE A 382 -10.15 1.07 -2.34
CA PHE A 382 -10.01 1.60 -3.70
C PHE A 382 -10.69 0.70 -4.74
#